data_AF-A0AA38S7B5-F1
#
_entry.id   AF-A0AA38S7B5-F1
#
_cell.length_a   1.000
_cell.length_b   1.000
_cell.length_c   1.000
_cell.angle_alpha   90.00
_cell.angle_beta   90.00
_cell.angle_gamma   90.00
#
_symmetry.space_group_name_H-M   'P 1'
#
loop_
_entity.id
_entity.type
_entity.pdbx_description
1 polymer ?
#
loop_
_entity_poly.entity_id
_entity_poly.type
_entity_poly.pdbx_seq_one_letter_code
_entity_poly.pdbx_strand_id
1 'polypeptide(L)'
;MQDLISRNDAVFMGNYVTDLHLPLVRGPHGVPFLLNLPGTGGHRVRGELYSVSDAGLQRLDVLEGITLGHYERLPITICPEICDAGDGGRKTAVDAEAYYAHRSFAEDMWRRSGHVGFESYSHEVAKGYVRRDLRPKDRSFREQITLFCSSS
;
A
#
# COMPACT_ATOMS: atom_id res chain seq x y z
N MET A 1 10.87 -4.20 5.07
CA MET A 1 10.65 -5.66 4.95
C MET A 1 11.90 -6.49 5.20
N GLN A 2 13.02 -6.30 4.48
CA GLN A 2 14.23 -7.12 4.65
C GLN A 2 14.70 -7.26 6.12
N ASP A 3 14.70 -6.16 6.87
CA ASP A 3 15.08 -6.14 8.30
C ASP A 3 14.12 -6.90 9.22
N LEU A 4 12.84 -7.01 8.86
CA LEU A 4 11.85 -7.80 9.60
C LEU A 4 12.01 -9.27 9.28
N ILE A 5 12.21 -9.60 8.00
CA ILE A 5 12.45 -10.96 7.53
C ILE A 5 13.72 -11.53 8.17
N SER A 6 14.81 -10.77 8.21
CA SER A 6 16.08 -11.22 8.80
C SER A 6 15.99 -11.47 10.32
N ARG A 7 15.00 -10.88 11.00
CA ARG A 7 14.72 -11.08 12.42
C ARG A 7 13.61 -12.10 12.68
N ASN A 8 13.11 -12.76 11.63
CA ASN A 8 11.96 -13.66 11.68
C ASN A 8 10.68 -12.99 12.23
N ASP A 9 10.59 -11.66 12.09
CA ASP A 9 9.42 -10.86 12.46
C ASP A 9 8.40 -10.75 11.31
N ALA A 10 8.76 -11.19 10.10
CA ALA A 10 7.87 -11.27 8.94
C ALA A 10 8.21 -12.51 8.08
N VAL A 11 7.21 -13.34 7.79
CA VAL A 11 7.33 -14.57 6.99
C VAL A 11 6.44 -14.45 5.75
N PHE A 12 7.01 -14.65 4.56
CA PHE A 12 6.28 -14.59 3.29
C PHE A 12 5.30 -15.77 3.16
N MET A 13 4.05 -15.47 2.81
CA MET A 13 2.96 -16.45 2.69
C MET A 13 2.51 -16.68 1.24
N GLY A 14 2.84 -15.77 0.31
CA GLY A 14 2.49 -15.89 -1.11
C GLY A 14 2.11 -14.57 -1.77
N ASN A 15 1.83 -14.65 -3.07
CA ASN A 15 1.32 -13.53 -3.86
C ASN A 15 -0.20 -13.54 -3.89
N TYR A 16 -0.78 -12.37 -3.65
CA TYR A 16 -2.21 -12.17 -3.52
C TYR A 16 -2.67 -10.93 -4.29
N VAL A 17 -3.97 -10.87 -4.51
CA VAL A 17 -4.65 -9.73 -5.12
C VAL A 17 -5.81 -9.28 -4.25
N THR A 18 -6.06 -7.98 -4.16
CA THR A 18 -7.21 -7.46 -3.42
C THR A 18 -8.51 -8.03 -3.95
N ASP A 19 -9.48 -8.35 -3.10
CA ASP A 19 -10.78 -8.83 -3.55
C ASP A 19 -11.51 -7.74 -4.35
N LEU A 20 -11.59 -6.54 -3.76
CA LEU A 20 -12.15 -5.36 -4.39
C LEU A 20 -11.14 -4.63 -5.28
N HIS A 21 -11.67 -3.87 -6.24
CA HIS A 21 -10.90 -2.89 -6.97
C HIS A 21 -10.58 -1.71 -6.05
N LEU A 22 -9.31 -1.33 -6.00
CA LEU A 22 -8.82 -0.25 -5.14
C LEU A 22 -7.82 0.60 -5.91
N PRO A 23 -7.83 1.93 -5.75
CA PRO A 23 -6.81 2.77 -6.34
C PRO A 23 -5.46 2.61 -5.66
N LEU A 24 -4.44 2.25 -6.43
CA LEU A 24 -3.04 2.39 -6.04
C LEU A 24 -2.43 3.53 -6.86
N VAL A 25 -1.90 4.56 -6.22
CA VAL A 25 -1.38 5.76 -6.91
C VAL A 25 0.01 6.12 -6.42
N ARG A 26 0.68 7.01 -7.16
CA ARG A 26 1.95 7.62 -6.76
C ARG A 26 1.70 8.98 -6.15
N GLY A 27 2.18 9.18 -4.93
CA GLY A 27 2.22 10.46 -4.25
C GLY A 27 3.58 11.16 -4.38
N PRO A 28 3.86 12.12 -3.49
CA PRO A 28 5.15 12.82 -3.46
C PRO A 28 6.32 11.84 -3.41
N HIS A 29 7.42 12.19 -4.08
CA HIS A 29 8.65 11.38 -4.11
C HIS A 29 8.46 9.96 -4.67
N GLY A 30 7.43 9.76 -5.48
CA GLY A 30 7.08 8.45 -6.05
C GLY A 30 6.50 7.46 -5.04
N VAL A 31 6.19 7.87 -3.81
CA VAL A 31 5.69 6.98 -2.75
C VAL A 31 4.35 6.35 -3.16
N PRO A 32 4.16 5.03 -3.01
CA PRO A 32 2.89 4.38 -3.32
C PRO A 32 1.83 4.64 -2.24
N PHE A 33 0.60 4.91 -2.67
CA PHE A 33 -0.56 5.08 -1.78
C PHE A 33 -1.71 4.19 -2.26
N LEU A 34 -2.11 3.23 -1.43
CA LEU A 34 -3.36 2.49 -1.60
C LEU A 34 -4.50 3.31 -1.01
N LEU A 35 -5.50 3.66 -1.78
CA LEU A 35 -6.61 4.52 -1.34
C LEU A 35 -7.79 3.65 -0.92
N ASN A 36 -8.39 3.94 0.24
CA ASN A 36 -9.57 3.22 0.71
C ASN A 36 -10.85 3.73 0.01
N LEU A 37 -10.90 3.53 -1.31
CA LEU A 37 -12.00 3.92 -2.19
C LEU A 37 -12.49 2.65 -2.93
N PRO A 38 -13.21 1.75 -2.23
CA PRO A 38 -13.58 0.45 -2.78
C PRO A 38 -14.45 0.58 -4.02
N GLY A 39 -14.19 -0.28 -5.02
CA GLY A 39 -14.91 -0.28 -6.30
C GLY A 39 -14.40 0.76 -7.29
N THR A 40 -13.38 1.54 -6.93
CA THR A 40 -12.72 2.50 -7.82
C THR A 40 -11.30 2.03 -8.18
N GLY A 41 -10.59 2.75 -9.05
CA GLY A 41 -9.19 2.44 -9.38
C GLY A 41 -8.98 1.46 -10.54
N GLY A 42 -10.03 0.80 -11.03
CA GLY A 42 -10.01 -0.03 -12.24
C GLY A 42 -9.24 -1.35 -12.12
N HIS A 43 -8.48 -1.56 -11.05
CA HIS A 43 -7.66 -2.75 -10.84
C HIS A 43 -7.86 -3.38 -9.47
N ARG A 44 -7.77 -4.71 -9.42
CA ARG A 44 -7.47 -5.45 -8.19
C ARG A 44 -5.97 -5.36 -7.97
N VAL A 45 -5.54 -4.82 -6.83
CA VAL A 45 -4.13 -4.51 -6.60
C VAL A 45 -3.38 -5.79 -6.25
N ARG A 46 -2.28 -6.06 -6.94
CA ARG A 46 -1.38 -7.19 -6.67
C ARG A 46 -0.38 -6.84 -5.58
N GLY A 47 -0.09 -7.80 -4.72
CA GLY A 47 0.87 -7.65 -3.64
C GLY A 47 1.25 -8.98 -3.00
N GLU A 48 1.92 -8.89 -1.87
CA GLU A 48 2.46 -10.02 -1.12
C GLU A 48 1.78 -10.10 0.25
N LEU A 49 1.47 -11.31 0.71
CA LEU A 49 0.99 -11.56 2.07
C LEU A 49 2.16 -11.98 2.96
N TYR A 50 2.24 -11.40 4.15
CA TYR A 50 3.21 -11.78 5.17
C TYR A 50 2.49 -12.08 6.49
N SER A 51 2.92 -13.14 7.18
CA SER A 51 2.64 -13.32 8.61
C SER A 51 3.66 -12.51 9.39
N VAL A 52 3.21 -11.62 10.27
CA VAL A 52 4.07 -10.65 10.98
C VAL A 52 3.89 -10.83 12.49
N SER A 53 4.98 -10.79 13.25
CA SER A 53 4.94 -10.80 14.71
C SER A 53 4.40 -9.47 15.26
N ASP A 54 3.88 -9.45 16.49
CA ASP A 54 3.42 -8.20 17.13
C ASP A 54 4.51 -7.12 17.17
N ALA A 55 5.76 -7.53 17.42
CA ALA A 55 6.91 -6.63 17.44
C ALA A 55 7.24 -6.10 16.03
N GLY A 56 7.13 -6.94 15.00
CA GLY A 56 7.29 -6.53 13.61
C GLY A 56 6.21 -5.55 13.18
N LEU A 57 4.96 -5.82 13.59
CA LEU A 57 3.80 -5.03 13.27
C LEU A 57 3.89 -3.62 13.87
N GLN A 58 4.32 -3.48 15.13
CA GLN A 58 4.58 -2.17 15.75
C GLN A 58 5.65 -1.35 15.01
N ARG A 59 6.69 -2.01 14.49
CA ARG A 59 7.73 -1.32 13.70
C ARG A 59 7.20 -0.87 12.34
N LEU A 60 6.30 -1.64 11.72
CA LEU A 60 5.62 -1.23 10.50
C LEU A 60 4.73 -0.01 10.75
N ASP A 61 3.97 0.04 11.85
CA ASP A 61 3.14 1.21 12.20
C ASP A 61 3.94 2.51 12.33
N VAL A 62 5.14 2.43 12.92
CA VAL A 62 6.06 3.55 13.01
C VAL A 62 6.66 3.90 11.65
N LEU A 63 7.00 2.90 10.84
CA LEU A 63 7.57 3.10 9.51
C LEU A 63 6.57 3.82 8.58
N GLU A 64 5.33 3.32 8.55
CA GLU A 64 4.22 3.85 7.77
C GLU A 64 3.65 5.13 8.39
N GLY A 65 4.01 5.46 9.64
CA GLY A 65 3.67 6.73 10.27
C GLY A 65 2.17 6.89 10.54
N ILE A 66 1.55 5.85 11.11
CA ILE A 66 0.13 5.89 11.53
C ILE A 66 -0.14 7.07 12.46
N THR A 67 0.70 7.24 13.48
CA THR A 67 0.55 8.34 14.46
C THR A 67 0.84 9.73 13.86
N LEU A 68 1.44 9.78 12.67
CA LEU A 68 1.72 11.00 11.91
C LEU A 68 0.64 11.30 10.85
N GLY A 69 -0.38 10.44 10.75
CA GLY A 69 -1.47 10.60 9.78
C GLY A 69 -1.00 10.44 8.33
N HIS A 70 0.03 9.63 8.08
CA HIS A 70 0.47 9.29 6.73
C HIS A 70 -0.37 8.15 6.14
N TYR A 71 -0.54 7.07 6.91
CA TYR A 71 -1.36 5.92 6.54
C TYR A 71 -2.25 5.51 7.71
N GLU A 72 -3.25 4.70 7.42
CA GLU A 72 -4.12 4.03 8.38
C GLU A 72 -4.03 2.52 8.13
N ARG A 73 -3.77 1.73 9.17
CA ARG A 73 -3.88 0.27 9.08
C ARG A 73 -5.34 -0.13 9.20
N LEU A 74 -5.88 -0.74 8.16
CA LEU A 74 -7.27 -1.17 8.09
C LEU A 74 -7.36 -2.59 7.53
N PRO A 75 -8.46 -3.31 7.82
CA PRO A 75 -8.71 -4.62 7.23
C PRO A 75 -8.75 -4.59 5.70
N ILE A 76 -8.31 -5.68 5.08
CA ILE A 76 -8.42 -5.91 3.64
C ILE A 76 -8.71 -7.38 3.38
N THR A 77 -9.59 -7.64 2.41
CA THR A 77 -9.85 -8.99 1.93
C THR A 77 -9.06 -9.22 0.64
N ILE A 78 -8.34 -10.34 0.56
CA ILE A 78 -7.44 -10.70 -0.54
C ILE A 78 -7.69 -12.12 -1.03
N CYS A 79 -7.34 -12.40 -2.27
CA CYS A 79 -7.43 -13.72 -2.89
C CYS A 79 -6.06 -14.15 -3.43
N PRO A 80 -5.72 -15.45 -3.43
CA PRO A 80 -4.51 -15.93 -4.07
C PRO A 80 -4.42 -15.48 -5.55
N GLU A 81 -3.23 -15.06 -5.99
CA GLU A 81 -3.02 -14.59 -7.37
C GLU A 81 -3.13 -15.75 -8.38
N ILE A 82 -2.57 -16.92 -8.04
CA ILE A 82 -2.63 -18.15 -8.83
C ILE A 82 -3.44 -19.18 -8.06
N CYS A 83 -4.36 -19.85 -8.76
CA CYS A 83 -4.97 -21.10 -8.30
C CYS A 83 -4.32 -22.24 -9.09
N ASP A 84 -3.76 -23.25 -8.41
CA ASP A 84 -3.37 -24.49 -9.07
C ASP A 84 -4.61 -25.06 -9.75
N ALA A 85 -4.63 -25.04 -11.09
CA ALA A 85 -5.78 -25.40 -11.92
C ALA A 85 -6.14 -26.90 -11.89
N GLY A 86 -5.59 -27.66 -10.94
CA GLY A 86 -5.70 -29.11 -10.85
C GLY A 86 -6.60 -29.62 -9.72
N ASP A 87 -7.01 -28.78 -8.78
CA ASP A 87 -7.98 -29.14 -7.76
C ASP A 87 -9.11 -28.12 -7.80
N GLY A 88 -10.35 -28.52 -7.54
CA GLY A 88 -11.54 -27.64 -7.47
C GLY A 88 -11.49 -26.65 -6.30
N GLY A 89 -10.29 -26.26 -5.88
CA GLY A 89 -9.95 -25.39 -4.77
C GLY A 89 -10.57 -24.01 -4.96
N ARG A 90 -11.66 -23.81 -4.22
CA ARG A 90 -12.35 -22.53 -4.11
C ARG A 90 -11.33 -21.44 -3.75
N LYS A 91 -11.31 -20.35 -4.53
CA LYS A 91 -10.63 -19.08 -4.17
C LYS A 91 -11.14 -18.68 -2.78
N THR A 92 -10.41 -19.05 -1.75
CA THR A 92 -10.81 -18.72 -0.38
C THR A 92 -10.20 -17.37 -0.10
N ALA A 93 -11.06 -16.36 -0.11
CA ALA A 93 -10.68 -15.03 0.31
C ALA A 93 -10.14 -15.10 1.75
N VAL A 94 -9.08 -14.34 2.00
CA VAL A 94 -8.39 -14.26 3.29
C VAL A 94 -8.51 -12.82 3.78
N ASP A 95 -8.82 -12.66 5.06
CA ASP A 95 -8.77 -11.35 5.71
C ASP A 95 -7.36 -11.08 6.23
N ALA A 96 -6.87 -9.87 5.97
CA ALA A 96 -5.56 -9.37 6.38
C ALA A 96 -5.66 -7.89 6.77
N GLU A 97 -4.52 -7.26 7.02
CA GLU A 97 -4.43 -5.81 7.23
C GLU A 97 -3.55 -5.18 6.13
N ALA A 98 -3.90 -3.96 5.71
CA ALA A 98 -3.10 -3.15 4.80
C ALA A 98 -3.03 -1.69 5.28
N TYR A 99 -1.99 -0.99 4.83
CA TYR A 99 -1.80 0.44 5.09
C TYR A 99 -2.41 1.24 3.95
N TYR A 100 -3.52 1.90 4.23
CA TYR A 100 -4.19 2.80 3.30
C TYR A 100 -3.71 4.22 3.52
N ALA A 101 -3.68 5.03 2.45
CA ALA A 101 -3.52 6.48 2.56
C ALA A 101 -4.51 7.04 3.57
N HIS A 102 -4.04 7.95 4.44
CA HIS A 102 -4.91 8.52 5.46
C HIS A 102 -6.11 9.23 4.81
N ARG A 103 -7.32 8.94 5.34
CA ARG A 103 -8.61 9.37 4.79
C ARG A 103 -8.72 10.88 4.52
N SER A 104 -7.98 11.70 5.28
CA SER A 104 -8.00 13.15 5.15
C SER A 104 -7.46 13.68 3.81
N PHE A 105 -6.76 12.86 3.03
CA PHE A 105 -6.21 13.29 1.73
C PHE A 105 -6.39 12.25 0.61
N ALA A 106 -7.00 11.09 0.89
CA ALA A 106 -7.16 10.02 -0.09
C ALA A 106 -7.92 10.49 -1.34
N GLU A 107 -9.02 11.23 -1.16
CA GLU A 107 -9.83 11.77 -2.25
C GLU A 107 -9.07 12.81 -3.10
N ASP A 108 -8.32 13.71 -2.46
CA ASP A 108 -7.50 14.69 -3.18
C ASP A 108 -6.39 13.99 -3.97
N MET A 109 -5.79 12.94 -3.40
CA MET A 109 -4.77 12.17 -4.07
C MET A 109 -5.32 11.39 -5.27
N TRP A 110 -6.56 10.91 -5.17
CA TRP A 110 -7.26 10.26 -6.28
C TRP A 110 -7.58 11.23 -7.42
N ARG A 111 -8.05 12.44 -7.10
CA ARG A 111 -8.21 13.50 -8.10
C ARG A 111 -6.89 13.87 -8.75
N ARG A 112 -5.82 14.00 -7.94
CA ARG A 112 -4.48 14.37 -8.42
C ARG A 112 -3.92 13.35 -9.41
N SER A 113 -4.23 12.07 -9.25
CA SER A 113 -3.81 11.03 -10.19
C SER A 113 -4.64 11.00 -11.48
N GLY A 114 -5.60 11.93 -11.65
CA GLY A 114 -6.54 11.93 -12.78
C GLY A 114 -7.51 10.75 -12.73
N HIS A 115 -7.76 10.19 -11.55
CA HIS A 115 -8.50 8.95 -11.35
C HIS A 115 -7.92 7.75 -12.10
N VAL A 116 -6.59 7.72 -12.25
CA VAL A 116 -5.85 6.58 -12.79
C VAL A 116 -5.03 5.93 -11.68
N GLY A 117 -5.21 4.63 -11.51
CA GLY A 117 -4.48 3.80 -10.55
C GLY A 117 -3.65 2.74 -11.25
N PHE A 118 -2.77 2.08 -10.49
CA PHE A 118 -1.91 1.00 -10.97
C PHE A 118 -2.40 -0.35 -10.45
N GLU A 119 -2.22 -1.41 -11.25
CA GLU A 119 -2.50 -2.78 -10.80
C GLU A 119 -1.47 -3.27 -9.77
N SER A 120 -0.22 -2.81 -9.86
CA SER A 120 0.85 -3.15 -8.93
C SER A 120 1.88 -2.03 -8.85
N TYR A 121 2.64 -1.99 -7.77
CA TYR A 121 3.77 -1.08 -7.66
C TYR A 121 5.04 -1.74 -8.24
N SER A 122 5.07 -1.89 -9.57
CA SER A 122 6.18 -2.52 -10.28
C SER A 122 7.46 -1.66 -10.28
N HIS A 123 8.56 -2.22 -10.76
CA HIS A 123 9.83 -1.48 -10.92
C HIS A 123 9.67 -0.23 -11.80
N GLU A 124 8.85 -0.31 -12.85
CA GLU A 124 8.52 0.79 -13.75
C GLU A 124 7.73 1.89 -13.04
N VAL A 125 6.75 1.51 -12.22
CA VAL A 125 5.96 2.46 -11.41
C VAL A 125 6.84 3.12 -10.35
N ALA A 126 7.78 2.37 -9.77
CA ALA A 126 8.74 2.83 -8.78
C ALA A 126 9.86 3.72 -9.33
N LYS A 127 9.94 3.93 -10.66
CA LYS A 127 10.89 4.90 -11.25
C LYS A 127 10.61 6.29 -10.68
N GLY A 128 11.64 6.90 -10.07
CA GLY A 128 11.54 8.19 -9.39
C GLY A 128 11.21 8.10 -7.90
N TYR A 129 11.12 6.89 -7.33
CA TYR A 129 11.01 6.72 -5.88
C TYR A 129 12.25 7.26 -5.16
N VAL A 130 12.03 8.18 -4.22
CA VAL A 130 13.10 8.71 -3.35
C VAL A 130 13.00 8.07 -1.97
N ARG A 131 14.08 7.42 -1.54
CA ARG A 131 14.17 6.83 -0.21
C ARG A 131 14.02 7.89 0.88
N ARG A 132 13.40 7.50 2.00
CA ARG A 132 13.01 8.41 3.10
C ARG A 132 14.18 9.23 3.66
N ASP A 133 15.37 8.64 3.74
CA ASP A 133 16.61 9.27 4.20
C ASP A 133 17.15 10.36 3.27
N LEU A 134 16.79 10.29 1.98
CA LEU A 134 17.21 11.24 0.93
C LEU A 134 16.15 12.31 0.62
N ARG A 135 14.96 12.22 1.23
CA ARG A 135 13.90 13.22 1.01
C ARG A 135 14.27 14.56 1.65
N PRO A 136 13.85 15.68 1.04
CA PRO A 136 13.97 17.00 1.68
C PRO A 136 13.35 17.00 3.09
N LYS A 137 14.08 17.61 4.03
CA LYS A 137 13.71 17.72 5.46
C LYS A 137 13.23 19.12 5.84
N ASP A 138 13.01 19.98 4.84
CA ASP A 138 12.52 21.35 5.01
C ASP A 138 11.06 21.38 5.49
N ARG A 139 10.30 20.31 5.24
CA ARG A 139 8.89 20.16 5.60
C ARG A 139 8.60 18.75 6.09
N SER A 140 7.54 18.61 6.89
CA SER A 140 6.99 17.31 7.23
C SER A 140 6.47 16.58 5.98
N PHE A 141 6.45 15.26 6.01
CA PHE A 141 5.90 14.48 4.90
C PHE A 141 4.39 14.76 4.70
N ARG A 142 3.67 15.05 5.79
CA ARG A 142 2.25 15.44 5.73
C ARG A 142 2.02 16.74 4.97
N GLU A 143 2.87 17.74 5.16
CA GLU A 143 2.83 18.99 4.37
C GLU A 143 3.17 18.74 2.91
N GLN A 144 4.16 17.88 2.63
CA GLN A 144 4.53 17.51 1.26
C GLN A 144 3.37 16.79 0.54
N ILE A 145 2.62 15.92 1.24
CA ILE A 145 1.39 15.30 0.73
C ILE A 145 0.34 16.37 0.40
N THR A 146 0.08 17.30 1.33
CA THR A 146 -0.89 18.38 1.10
C THR A 146 -0.52 19.20 -0.13
N LEU A 147 0.74 19.62 -0.26
CA LEU A 147 1.22 20.37 -1.42
C LEU A 147 1.07 19.59 -2.72
N PHE A 148 1.38 18.30 -2.71
CA PHE A 148 1.21 17.43 -3.87
C PHE A 148 -0.26 17.34 -4.31
N CYS A 149 -1.16 17.16 -3.36
CA CYS A 149 -2.59 17.12 -3.59
C CYS A 149 -3.16 18.47 -4.08
N SER A 150 -2.62 19.59 -3.62
CA SER A 150 -3.05 20.93 -4.02
C SER A 150 -2.44 21.43 -5.34
N SER A 151 -1.36 20.79 -5.82
CA SER A 151 -0.70 21.20 -7.07
C SER A 151 -1.48 20.65 -8.26
N SER A 152 -1.93 21.54 -9.16
CA SER A 152 -2.59 21.16 -10.42
C SER A 152 -1.70 20.29 -11.32
#